data_AF-A0A2K5XP97-F1
#
_entry.id   AF-A0A2K5XP97-F1
#
_cell.length_a   1.000
_cell.length_b   1.000
_cell.length_c   1.000
_cell.angle_alpha   90.00
_cell.angle_beta   90.00
_cell.angle_gamma   90.00
#
_symmetry.space_group_name_H-M   'P 1'
#
loop_
_entity.id
_entity.type
_entity.pdbx_description
1 polymer ?
#
loop_
_entity_poly.entity_id
_entity_poly.type
_entity_poly.pdbx_seq_one_letter_code
_entity_poly.pdbx_strand_id
1 'polypeptide(L)'
;MSRQTTSVGSSCLELWREKNDRLVRQAKVAQNSGLTLRRQQLAQDALEGLRGLLHSLQGLPAAVPVLPLELTVICNFIILRASLAQGFTEDQAQDIQRGLEREWSL
;
A
#
# COMPACT_ATOMS: atom_id res chain seq x y z
N MET A 1 -12.44 35.33 -12.57
CA MET A 1 -12.92 34.12 -11.85
C MET A 1 -12.21 32.91 -12.45
N SER A 2 -11.11 32.49 -11.84
CA SER A 2 -10.27 31.39 -12.34
C SER A 2 -10.96 30.06 -12.08
N ARG A 3 -11.23 29.29 -13.15
CA ARG A 3 -11.74 27.93 -13.03
C ARG A 3 -10.59 27.05 -12.51
N GLN A 4 -10.63 26.71 -11.22
CA GLN A 4 -9.81 25.65 -10.67
C GLN A 4 -10.36 24.33 -11.20
N THR A 5 -9.77 23.82 -12.27
CA THR A 5 -9.92 22.42 -12.65
C THR A 5 -9.06 21.61 -11.67
N THR A 6 -9.62 21.25 -10.52
CA THR A 6 -9.05 20.20 -9.68
C THR A 6 -9.17 18.91 -10.48
N SER A 7 -8.06 18.51 -11.09
CA SER A 7 -7.92 17.21 -11.76
C SER A 7 -8.28 16.13 -10.75
N VAL A 8 -9.40 15.44 -10.97
CA VAL A 8 -9.89 14.34 -10.13
C VAL A 8 -8.78 13.28 -9.89
N GLY A 9 -7.85 13.12 -10.84
CA GLY A 9 -6.70 12.22 -10.72
C GLY A 9 -5.66 12.63 -9.67
N SER A 10 -5.47 13.93 -9.39
CA SER A 10 -4.61 14.39 -8.30
C SER A 10 -5.24 14.06 -6.94
N SER A 11 -6.55 14.26 -6.82
CA SER A 11 -7.30 14.02 -5.59
C SER A 11 -7.33 12.54 -5.20
N CYS A 12 -7.53 11.61 -6.15
CA CYS A 12 -7.53 10.17 -5.85
C CYS A 12 -6.15 9.65 -5.42
N LEU A 13 -5.08 10.07 -6.09
CA LEU A 13 -3.71 9.68 -5.73
C LEU A 13 -3.31 10.20 -4.35
N GLU A 14 -3.72 11.42 -4.00
CA GLU A 14 -3.52 11.98 -2.66
C GLU A 14 -4.27 11.19 -1.59
N LEU A 15 -5.54 10.82 -1.84
CA LEU A 15 -6.32 10.00 -0.91
C LEU A 15 -5.70 8.62 -0.69
N TRP A 16 -5.18 7.99 -1.75
CA TRP A 16 -4.49 6.70 -1.65
C TRP A 16 -3.15 6.79 -0.94
N ARG A 17 -2.39 7.88 -1.17
CA ARG A 17 -1.17 8.19 -0.40
C ARG A 17 -1.49 8.35 1.08
N GLU A 18 -2.50 9.15 1.41
CA GLU A 18 -2.91 9.35 2.80
C GLU A 18 -3.39 8.05 3.45
N LYS A 19 -4.09 7.18 2.69
CA LYS A 19 -4.45 5.84 3.15
C LYS A 19 -3.21 4.99 3.44
N ASN A 20 -2.22 4.97 2.54
CA ASN A 20 -0.96 4.26 2.78
C ASN A 20 -0.27 4.76 4.06
N ASP A 21 -0.12 6.07 4.21
CA ASP A 21 0.54 6.68 5.36
C ASP A 21 -0.18 6.34 6.68
N ARG A 22 -1.52 6.34 6.66
CA ARG A 22 -2.33 5.96 7.83
C ARG A 22 -2.09 4.50 8.23
N LEU A 23 -2.07 3.58 7.28
CA LEU A 23 -1.84 2.15 7.53
C LEU A 23 -0.43 1.92 8.09
N VAL A 24 0.58 2.60 7.54
CA VAL A 24 1.96 2.55 8.04
C VAL A 24 2.06 3.10 9.47
N ARG A 25 1.39 4.22 9.77
CA ARG A 25 1.34 4.76 11.14
C ARG A 25 0.69 3.78 12.11
N GLN A 26 -0.43 3.16 11.73
CA GLN A 26 -1.10 2.14 12.55
C GLN A 26 -0.18 0.95 12.84
N ALA A 27 0.51 0.43 11.82
CA ALA A 27 1.47 -0.65 11.98
C ALA A 27 2.64 -0.27 12.91
N LYS A 28 3.17 0.95 12.78
CA LYS A 28 4.24 1.46 13.67
C LYS A 28 3.78 1.59 15.12
N VAL A 29 2.57 2.13 15.35
CA VAL A 29 1.97 2.21 16.70
C VAL A 29 1.78 0.81 17.29
N ALA A 30 1.35 -0.15 16.49
CA ALA A 30 1.19 -1.55 16.90
C ALA A 30 2.53 -2.18 17.32
N GLN A 31 3.62 -1.92 16.59
CA GLN A 31 4.96 -2.40 16.93
C GLN A 31 5.47 -1.87 18.29
N ASN A 32 5.08 -0.64 18.65
CA ASN A 32 5.44 -0.01 19.93
C ASN A 32 4.53 -0.47 21.09
N SER A 33 3.46 -1.21 20.81
CA SER A 33 2.60 -1.77 21.86
C SER A 33 3.21 -3.07 22.40
N GLY A 34 3.39 -3.15 23.73
CA GLY A 34 3.97 -4.31 24.40
C GLY A 34 3.09 -5.58 24.39
N LEU A 35 1.87 -5.50 23.85
CA LEU A 35 0.94 -6.62 23.77
C LEU A 35 1.06 -7.31 22.41
N THR A 36 1.70 -8.48 22.37
CA THR A 36 1.98 -9.27 21.16
C THR A 36 0.75 -9.58 20.31
N LEU A 37 -0.39 -9.93 20.92
CA LEU A 37 -1.62 -10.24 20.19
C LEU A 37 -2.22 -9.00 19.52
N ARG A 38 -2.31 -7.87 20.25
CA ARG A 38 -2.82 -6.61 19.71
C ARG A 38 -1.92 -6.08 18.60
N ARG A 39 -0.61 -6.25 18.75
CA ARG A 39 0.38 -5.94 17.72
C ARG A 39 0.14 -6.76 16.46
N GLN A 40 -0.04 -8.07 16.58
CA GLN A 40 -0.31 -8.95 15.45
C GLN A 40 -1.63 -8.59 14.75
N GLN A 41 -2.71 -8.37 15.51
CA GLN A 41 -4.01 -8.01 14.96
C GLN A 41 -3.94 -6.73 14.12
N LEU A 42 -3.39 -5.65 14.70
CA LEU A 42 -3.29 -4.35 14.02
C LEU A 42 -2.35 -4.39 12.80
N ALA A 43 -1.27 -5.17 12.88
CA ALA A 43 -0.39 -5.37 11.74
C ALA A 43 -1.07 -6.16 10.62
N GLN A 44 -1.89 -7.17 10.97
CA GLN A 44 -2.68 -7.93 10.00
C GLN A 44 -3.76 -7.06 9.35
N ASP A 45 -4.47 -6.23 10.13
CA ASP A 45 -5.45 -5.27 9.62
C ASP A 45 -4.79 -4.26 8.67
N ALA A 46 -3.60 -3.78 9.02
CA ALA A 46 -2.82 -2.89 8.18
C ALA A 46 -2.36 -3.58 6.88
N LEU A 47 -1.98 -4.86 6.93
CA LEU A 47 -1.63 -5.66 5.75
C LEU A 47 -2.81 -5.85 4.80
N GLU A 48 -3.97 -6.23 5.31
CA GLU A 48 -5.21 -6.33 4.54
C GLU A 48 -5.54 -4.99 3.88
N GLY A 49 -5.41 -3.89 4.62
CA GLY A 49 -5.62 -2.54 4.11
C GLY A 49 -4.65 -2.14 2.99
N LEU A 50 -3.37 -2.53 3.12
CA LEU A 50 -2.34 -2.30 2.10
C LEU A 50 -2.58 -3.15 0.86
N ARG A 51 -2.99 -4.41 1.03
CA ARG A 51 -3.33 -5.30 -0.08
C ARG A 51 -4.51 -4.77 -0.89
N GLY A 52 -5.59 -4.34 -0.23
CA GLY A 52 -6.72 -3.72 -0.93
C GLY A 52 -6.34 -2.42 -1.66
N LEU A 53 -5.38 -1.67 -1.12
CA LEU A 53 -4.83 -0.49 -1.80
C LEU A 53 -4.01 -0.88 -3.04
N LEU A 54 -3.18 -1.91 -2.94
CA LEU A 54 -2.40 -2.43 -4.06
C LEU A 54 -3.31 -2.89 -5.21
N HIS A 55 -4.37 -3.64 -4.90
CA HIS A 55 -5.38 -4.04 -5.91
C HIS A 55 -6.04 -2.83 -6.58
N SER A 56 -6.33 -1.78 -5.82
CA SER A 56 -6.92 -0.54 -6.37
C SER A 56 -5.96 0.15 -7.34
N LEU A 57 -4.67 0.20 -7.01
CA LEU A 57 -3.63 0.81 -7.86
C LEU A 57 -3.35 -0.03 -9.11
N GLN A 58 -3.31 -1.35 -8.98
CA GLN A 58 -3.11 -2.28 -10.09
C GLN A 58 -4.25 -2.27 -11.12
N GLY A 59 -5.47 -1.92 -10.68
CA GLY A 59 -6.61 -1.72 -11.56
C GLY A 59 -6.53 -0.47 -12.44
N LEU A 60 -5.56 0.43 -12.19
CA LEU A 60 -5.36 1.63 -13.00
C LEU A 60 -4.41 1.38 -14.18
N PRO A 61 -4.38 2.27 -15.18
CA PRO A 61 -3.30 2.29 -16.15
C PRO A 61 -1.95 2.53 -15.45
N ALA A 62 -0.90 1.84 -15.92
CA ALA A 62 0.47 2.11 -15.50
C ALA A 62 0.88 3.48 -16.05
N ALA A 63 0.56 4.52 -15.30
CA ALA A 63 0.89 5.90 -15.62
C ALA A 63 1.97 6.38 -14.65
N VAL A 64 2.85 7.25 -15.13
CA VAL A 64 3.96 7.85 -14.36
C VAL A 64 3.58 8.35 -12.95
N PRO A 65 2.39 8.97 -12.70
CA PRO A 65 2.04 9.40 -11.34
C PRO A 65 1.53 8.26 -10.42
N VAL A 66 1.18 7.10 -10.96
CA VAL A 66 0.64 5.94 -10.21
C VAL A 66 1.75 5.02 -9.73
N LEU A 67 2.75 4.74 -10.58
CA LEU A 67 3.83 3.79 -10.26
C LEU A 67 4.58 4.08 -8.96
N PRO A 68 5.01 5.34 -8.67
CA PRO A 68 5.74 5.61 -7.43
C PRO A 68 4.93 5.30 -6.17
N LEU A 69 3.60 5.51 -6.24
CA LEU A 69 2.72 5.19 -5.13
C LEU A 69 2.52 3.68 -5.00
N GLU A 70 2.34 2.97 -6.12
CA GLU A 70 2.24 1.50 -6.16
C GLU A 70 3.48 0.85 -5.53
N LEU A 71 4.68 1.26 -5.93
CA LEU A 71 5.93 0.80 -5.32
C LEU A 71 6.00 1.08 -3.82
N THR A 72 5.59 2.27 -3.40
CA THR A 72 5.60 2.64 -1.98
C THR A 72 4.69 1.69 -1.19
N VAL A 73 3.52 1.35 -1.74
CA VAL A 73 2.59 0.39 -1.14
C VAL A 73 3.20 -1.01 -1.08
N ILE A 74 3.84 -1.48 -2.16
CA ILE A 74 4.53 -2.78 -2.21
C ILE A 74 5.64 -2.87 -1.17
N CYS A 75 6.52 -1.87 -1.10
CA CYS A 75 7.62 -1.82 -0.13
C CYS A 75 7.08 -1.87 1.31
N ASN A 76 6.05 -1.07 1.61
CA ASN A 76 5.44 -1.03 2.93
C ASN A 76 4.76 -2.37 3.28
N PHE A 77 4.15 -3.05 2.31
CA PHE A 77 3.58 -4.37 2.47
C PHE A 77 4.65 -5.42 2.80
N ILE A 78 5.76 -5.45 2.05
CA ILE A 78 6.89 -6.38 2.27
C ILE A 78 7.50 -6.17 3.65
N ILE A 79 7.80 -4.92 4.02
CA ILE A 79 8.38 -4.57 5.33
C ILE A 79 7.46 -5.05 6.45
N LEU A 80 6.15 -4.82 6.32
CA LEU A 80 5.20 -5.21 7.35
C LEU A 80 5.06 -6.74 7.47
N ARG A 81 5.02 -7.48 6.36
CA ARG A 81 5.04 -8.96 6.38
C ARG A 81 6.33 -9.49 7.02
N ALA A 82 7.48 -8.95 6.63
CA ALA A 82 8.76 -9.31 7.21
C ALA A 82 8.79 -9.03 8.73
N SER A 83 8.21 -7.92 9.18
CA SER A 83 8.14 -7.57 10.61
C SER A 83 7.22 -8.49 11.43
N LEU A 84 6.31 -9.22 10.78
CA LEU A 84 5.50 -10.27 11.39
C LEU A 84 6.19 -11.64 11.38
N ALA A 85 7.37 -11.75 10.74
CA ALA A 85 8.07 -13.01 10.50
C ALA A 85 7.18 -14.08 9.84
N GLN A 86 6.20 -13.64 9.05
CA GLN A 86 5.32 -14.53 8.27
C GLN A 86 5.75 -14.49 6.80
N GLY A 87 5.96 -15.67 6.21
CA GLY A 87 6.23 -15.79 4.76
C GLY A 87 5.03 -15.34 3.92
N PHE A 88 5.23 -15.02 2.64
CA PHE A 88 4.13 -14.59 1.77
C PHE A 88 3.24 -15.76 1.38
N THR A 89 1.94 -15.51 1.25
CA THR A 89 1.03 -16.44 0.56
C THR A 89 1.19 -16.28 -0.96
N GLU A 90 0.79 -17.28 -1.73
CA GLU A 90 0.92 -17.27 -3.20
C GLU A 90 0.22 -16.05 -3.83
N ASP A 91 -0.99 -15.73 -3.36
CA ASP A 91 -1.74 -14.57 -3.82
C ASP A 91 -1.02 -13.25 -3.53
N GLN A 92 -0.36 -13.12 -2.38
CA GLN A 92 0.43 -11.95 -2.02
C GLN A 92 1.69 -11.83 -2.86
N ALA A 93 2.35 -12.96 -3.15
CA ALA A 93 3.52 -12.98 -4.02
C ALA A 93 3.15 -12.55 -5.45
N GLN A 94 2.01 -13.02 -5.96
CA GLN A 94 1.49 -12.62 -7.27
C GLN A 94 1.06 -11.15 -7.32
N ASP A 95 0.49 -10.63 -6.23
CA ASP A 95 0.17 -9.20 -6.11
C ASP A 95 1.45 -8.35 -6.18
N ILE A 96 2.53 -8.76 -5.50
CA ILE A 96 3.84 -8.08 -5.57
C ILE A 96 4.44 -8.17 -6.97
N GLN A 97 4.50 -9.37 -7.55
CA GLN A 97 5.09 -9.63 -8.86
C GLN A 97 4.42 -8.78 -9.94
N ARG A 98 3.08 -8.76 -9.98
CA ARG A 98 2.35 -7.95 -10.96
C ARG A 98 2.68 -6.46 -10.87
N GLY A 99 2.83 -5.93 -9.65
CA GLY A 99 3.20 -4.53 -9.48
C GLY A 99 4.61 -4.21 -10.00
N LEU A 100 5.56 -5.11 -9.75
CA LEU A 100 6.94 -4.96 -10.22
C LEU A 100 7.07 -5.12 -11.75
N GLU A 101 6.34 -6.06 -12.35
CA GLU A 101 6.35 -6.29 -13.81
C GLU A 101 5.79 -5.10 -14.61
N ARG A 102 4.82 -4.40 -14.02
CA ARG A 102 4.20 -3.21 -14.64
C ARG A 102 5.17 -2.05 -14.80
N GLU A 103 6.22 -1.98 -13.98
CA GLU A 103 7.30 -0.99 -14.15
C GLU A 103 8.17 -1.26 -15.36
N TRP A 104 8.35 -2.54 -15.71
CA TRP A 104 9.22 -2.95 -16.82
C TRP A 104 8.57 -2.73 -18.19
N SER A 105 7.28 -2.39 -18.22
CA SER A 105 6.50 -2.20 -19.46
C SER A 105 6.32 -0.72 -19.85
N LEU A 106 6.98 0.22 -19.15
CA LEU A 106 6.97 1.67 -19.41
C LEU A 106 8.36 2.15 -19.85
#